data_AF-A0A8T6ZRA9-F1
#
_entry.id   AF-A0A8T6ZRA9-F1
#
_cell.length_a   1.000
_cell.length_b   1.000
_cell.length_c   1.000
_cell.angle_alpha   90.00
_cell.angle_beta   90.00
_cell.angle_gamma   90.00
#
_symmetry.space_group_name_H-M   'P 1'
#
loop_
_entity.id
_entity.type
_entity.pdbx_description
1 polymer ?
#
loop_
_entity_poly.entity_id
_entity_poly.type
_entity_poly.pdbx_seq_one_letter_code
_entity_poly.pdbx_strand_id
1 'polypeptide(L)'
;MRQLRFLTIPAALVVASIASAHHSALIFNRDVVVAFEGTVTNFGWANPHVYIHVETTDDAGEVVEWEFETDATPILSRSGWSRDSLAPGDTVLVRGNPDKSGRAHALLVSLTKEDGEVLAARSYFLRKSDDPANVPRTGSLEGIWELDFADYTAFYRAWDQIELTAAGIASRDSYD
;
A
#
# COMPACT_ATOMS: atom_id res chain seq x y z
N MET A 1 -7.46 -12.53 -67.12
CA MET A 1 -8.50 -12.66 -66.09
C MET A 1 -7.86 -12.48 -64.73
N ARG A 2 -8.48 -11.63 -63.91
CA ARG A 2 -8.09 -11.17 -62.58
C ARG A 2 -8.25 -12.27 -61.54
N GLN A 3 -7.25 -12.48 -60.67
CA GLN A 3 -7.48 -12.74 -59.24
C GLN A 3 -6.30 -12.18 -58.44
N LEU A 4 -6.52 -11.07 -57.73
CA LEU A 4 -5.82 -10.79 -56.46
C LEU A 4 -6.02 -12.00 -55.54
N ARG A 5 -5.16 -12.20 -54.52
CA ARG A 5 -5.62 -12.45 -53.14
C ARG A 5 -4.47 -12.57 -52.11
N PHE A 6 -4.57 -11.66 -51.14
CA PHE A 6 -4.26 -11.74 -49.71
C PHE A 6 -2.80 -11.76 -49.19
N LEU A 7 -2.39 -10.56 -48.80
CA LEU A 7 -1.60 -10.22 -47.61
C LEU A 7 -1.77 -11.26 -46.47
N THR A 8 -0.68 -11.79 -45.94
CA THR A 8 -0.63 -12.42 -44.62
C THR A 8 0.57 -11.86 -43.87
N ILE A 9 0.36 -10.73 -43.20
CA ILE A 9 1.26 -10.25 -42.15
C ILE A 9 0.99 -11.18 -40.96
N PRO A 10 1.99 -11.92 -40.43
CA PRO A 10 1.74 -12.78 -39.28
C PRO A 10 1.36 -11.89 -38.09
N ALA A 11 0.15 -12.14 -37.57
CA ALA A 11 -0.38 -11.58 -36.35
C ALA A 11 0.41 -12.11 -35.14
N ALA A 12 1.63 -11.58 -34.94
CA ALA A 12 2.37 -11.73 -33.70
C ALA A 12 2.15 -10.46 -32.86
N LEU A 13 0.89 -10.20 -32.48
CA LEU A 13 0.56 -9.14 -31.54
C LEU A 13 0.01 -9.76 -30.24
N VAL A 14 0.89 -9.75 -29.25
CA VAL A 14 0.58 -9.42 -27.86
C VAL A 14 -0.43 -10.36 -27.18
N VAL A 15 0.05 -11.55 -26.80
CA VAL A 15 -0.41 -12.16 -25.55
C VAL A 15 0.39 -11.48 -24.44
N ALA A 16 0.02 -10.24 -24.11
CA ALA A 16 0.41 -9.66 -22.83
C ALA A 16 -0.37 -10.45 -21.78
N SER A 17 0.23 -11.50 -21.25
CA SER A 17 -0.26 -12.10 -20.02
C SER A 17 -0.32 -10.97 -19.00
N ILE A 18 -1.53 -10.63 -18.57
CA ILE A 18 -1.75 -9.82 -17.39
C ILE A 18 -1.29 -10.71 -16.25
N ALA A 19 0.02 -10.73 -15.99
CA ALA A 19 0.58 -11.41 -14.85
C ALA A 19 0.07 -10.63 -13.63
N SER A 20 -1.00 -11.14 -13.02
CA SER A 20 -1.45 -10.68 -11.71
C SER A 20 -0.42 -11.16 -10.70
N ALA A 21 0.68 -10.41 -10.59
CA ALA A 21 1.67 -10.63 -9.57
C ALA A 21 1.18 -9.92 -8.30
N HIS A 22 0.32 -10.59 -7.53
CA HIS A 22 0.13 -10.24 -6.12
C HIS A 22 1.38 -10.71 -5.37
N HIS A 23 2.47 -9.95 -5.44
CA HIS A 23 3.64 -10.22 -4.63
C HIS A 23 3.25 -10.07 -3.16
N SER A 24 3.44 -11.14 -2.39
CA SER A 24 3.16 -11.15 -0.97
C SER A 24 4.24 -10.38 -0.22
N ALA A 25 3.87 -9.61 0.80
CA ALA A 25 4.79 -8.91 1.70
C ALA A 25 5.65 -9.85 2.59
N LEU A 26 5.78 -11.12 2.22
CA LEU A 26 6.57 -12.15 2.89
C LEU A 26 8.08 -11.93 2.77
N ILE A 27 8.53 -11.13 1.81
CA ILE A 27 9.95 -10.78 1.66
C ILE A 27 10.46 -9.91 2.81
N PHE A 28 9.55 -9.22 3.52
CA PHE A 28 9.89 -8.34 4.62
C PHE A 28 9.91 -9.09 5.96
N ASN A 29 10.85 -8.74 6.83
CA ASN A 29 10.89 -9.20 8.20
C ASN A 29 9.99 -8.34 9.09
N ARG A 30 8.80 -8.85 9.43
CA ARG A 30 7.80 -8.15 10.23
C ARG A 30 8.13 -8.03 11.71
N ASP A 31 9.11 -8.81 12.19
CA ASP A 31 9.54 -8.81 13.59
C ASP A 31 10.63 -7.77 13.88
N VAL A 32 11.14 -7.10 12.84
CA VAL A 32 12.22 -6.11 12.92
C VAL A 32 11.73 -4.77 12.36
N VAL A 33 12.14 -3.68 13.00
CA VAL A 33 11.91 -2.32 12.52
C VAL A 33 13.26 -1.62 12.40
N VAL A 34 13.59 -1.18 11.18
CA VAL A 34 14.65 -0.19 10.96
C VAL A 34 14.06 1.20 11.14
N ALA A 35 14.83 2.11 11.74
CA ALA A 35 14.40 3.48 11.97
C ALA A 35 15.59 4.44 11.87
N PHE A 36 15.45 5.50 11.09
CA PHE A 36 16.49 6.51 10.91
C PHE A 36 15.91 7.82 10.36
N GLU A 37 16.65 8.90 10.55
CA GLU A 37 16.41 10.18 9.90
C GLU A 37 17.10 10.19 8.53
N GLY A 38 16.45 10.80 7.54
CA GLY A 38 16.99 10.94 6.20
C GLY A 38 16.22 11.95 5.37
N THR A 39 16.66 12.12 4.14
CA THR A 39 16.09 13.09 3.20
C THR A 39 15.36 12.35 2.09
N VAL A 40 14.11 12.70 1.82
CA VAL A 40 13.37 12.15 0.69
C VAL A 40 14.06 12.57 -0.62
N THR A 41 14.38 11.61 -1.48
CA THR A 41 14.96 11.84 -2.82
C THR A 41 13.93 11.65 -3.92
N ASN A 42 12.93 10.79 -3.71
CA ASN A 42 11.85 10.54 -4.66
C ASN A 42 10.56 10.08 -3.96
N PHE A 43 9.41 10.49 -4.52
CA PHE A 43 8.09 10.05 -4.09
C PHE A 43 7.25 9.58 -5.29
N GLY A 44 7.20 8.27 -5.49
CA GLY A 44 6.53 7.63 -6.62
C GLY A 44 5.04 7.38 -6.36
N TRP A 45 4.20 8.40 -6.57
CA TRP A 45 2.73 8.27 -6.45
C TRP A 45 2.10 7.55 -7.67
N ALA A 46 2.20 6.22 -7.67
CA ALA A 46 1.66 5.33 -8.70
C ALA A 46 1.13 4.01 -8.11
N ASN A 47 0.39 3.25 -8.91
CA ASN A 47 -0.06 1.89 -8.58
C ASN A 47 0.87 0.85 -9.23
N PRO A 48 1.02 -0.38 -8.69
CA PRO A 48 0.22 -0.98 -7.61
C PRO A 48 0.65 -0.60 -6.18
N HIS A 49 1.87 -0.10 -6.01
CA HIS A 49 2.42 0.36 -4.74
C HIS A 49 3.07 1.73 -4.94
N VAL A 50 2.88 2.63 -3.98
CA VAL A 50 3.64 3.87 -3.92
C VAL A 50 5.00 3.58 -3.28
N TYR A 51 6.05 4.19 -3.81
CA TYR A 51 7.41 4.04 -3.31
C TYR A 51 7.97 5.38 -2.86
N ILE A 52 8.77 5.35 -1.79
CA ILE A 52 9.48 6.52 -1.27
C ILE A 52 10.97 6.17 -1.22
N HIS A 53 11.82 7.02 -1.78
CA HIS A 53 13.26 6.86 -1.67
C HIS A 53 13.77 7.86 -0.64
N VAL A 54 14.57 7.38 0.31
CA VAL A 54 15.12 8.20 1.39
C VAL A 54 16.61 7.93 1.50
N GLU A 55 17.40 8.99 1.38
CA GLU A 55 18.84 8.96 1.54
C GLU A 55 19.20 9.20 3.01
N THR A 56 20.14 8.42 3.53
CA THR A 56 20.76 8.62 4.84
C THR A 56 22.24 8.31 4.76
N THR A 57 23.00 8.73 5.78
CA THR A 57 24.41 8.35 5.93
C THR A 57 24.51 7.24 6.96
N ASP A 58 25.14 6.12 6.58
CA ASP A 58 25.33 4.99 7.49
C ASP A 58 26.45 5.25 8.52
N ASP A 59 26.63 4.28 9.43
CA ASP A 59 27.66 4.36 10.47
C ASP A 59 29.10 4.39 9.91
N ALA A 60 29.30 4.00 8.66
CA ALA A 60 30.59 4.06 7.97
C ALA A 60 30.84 5.41 7.28
N GLY A 61 29.85 6.32 7.29
CA GLY A 61 29.91 7.60 6.60
C GLY A 61 29.55 7.51 5.11
N GLU A 62 29.06 6.37 4.66
CA GLU A 62 28.65 6.16 3.27
C GLU A 62 27.18 6.55 3.09
N VAL A 63 26.90 7.16 1.94
CA VAL A 63 25.54 7.54 1.56
C VAL A 63 24.80 6.31 1.05
N VAL A 64 23.65 6.02 1.64
CA VAL A 64 22.80 4.89 1.27
C VAL A 64 21.37 5.39 1.00
N GLU A 65 20.84 5.06 -0.17
CA GLU A 65 19.43 5.28 -0.49
C GLU A 65 18.61 4.03 -0.14
N TRP A 66 17.57 4.23 0.66
CA TRP A 66 16.58 3.22 0.99
C TRP A 66 15.32 3.40 0.15
N GLU A 67 14.84 2.31 -0.44
CA GLU A 67 13.54 2.23 -1.08
C GLU A 67 12.49 1.72 -0.07
N PHE A 68 11.43 2.49 0.14
CA PHE A 68 10.31 2.11 0.98
C PHE A 68 9.08 1.80 0.12
N GLU A 69 8.65 0.55 0.15
CA GLU A 69 7.36 0.11 -0.41
C GLU A 69 6.23 0.54 0.52
N THR A 70 5.10 0.98 -0.03
CA THR A 70 3.88 1.33 0.72
C THR A 70 2.64 0.67 0.09
N ASP A 71 1.42 1.06 0.46
CA ASP A 71 0.19 0.56 -0.16
C ASP A 71 -0.13 1.23 -1.52
N ALA A 72 -1.17 0.72 -2.18
CA ALA A 72 -1.74 1.32 -3.38
C ALA A 72 -2.30 2.74 -3.13
N THR A 73 -2.32 3.58 -4.16
CA THR A 73 -2.79 4.98 -4.06
C THR A 73 -4.18 5.14 -3.45
N PRO A 74 -5.19 4.26 -3.71
CA PRO A 74 -6.51 4.43 -3.10
C PRO A 74 -6.51 4.20 -1.59
N ILE A 75 -5.64 3.33 -1.08
CA ILE A 75 -5.49 3.09 0.36
C ILE A 75 -4.84 4.31 1.00
N LEU A 76 -3.72 4.77 0.44
CA LEU A 76 -3.00 5.93 0.96
C LEU A 76 -3.87 7.19 0.96
N SER A 77 -4.65 7.44 -0.09
CA SER A 77 -5.60 8.56 -0.12
C SER A 77 -6.62 8.53 1.01
N ARG A 78 -7.16 7.35 1.36
CA ARG A 78 -8.05 7.22 2.51
C ARG A 78 -7.32 7.37 3.85
N SER A 79 -6.02 7.07 3.87
CA SER A 79 -5.16 7.29 5.03
C SER A 79 -4.63 8.72 5.14
N GLY A 80 -5.05 9.65 4.27
CA GLY A 80 -4.70 11.08 4.33
C GLY A 80 -3.54 11.51 3.44
N TRP A 81 -2.98 10.60 2.63
CA TRP A 81 -1.89 10.94 1.72
C TRP A 81 -2.41 11.49 0.39
N SER A 82 -1.58 12.27 -0.29
CA SER A 82 -1.79 12.72 -1.66
C SER A 82 -0.46 12.69 -2.43
N ARG A 83 -0.50 13.02 -3.73
CA ARG A 83 0.71 13.21 -4.54
C ARG A 83 1.64 14.29 -3.96
N ASP A 84 1.09 15.21 -3.18
CA ASP A 84 1.79 16.36 -2.61
C ASP A 84 2.17 16.17 -1.13
N SER A 85 1.97 14.97 -0.58
CA SER A 85 2.30 14.68 0.83
C SER A 85 3.79 14.74 1.15
N LEU A 86 4.64 14.45 0.16
CA LEU A 86 6.09 14.45 0.25
C LEU A 86 6.69 15.08 -1.01
N ALA A 87 7.81 15.77 -0.84
CA ALA A 87 8.64 16.29 -1.91
C ALA A 87 10.11 15.89 -1.70
N PRO A 88 10.90 15.78 -2.78
CA PRO A 88 12.34 15.68 -2.65
C PRO A 88 12.90 16.84 -1.83
N GLY A 89 13.74 16.52 -0.84
CA GLY A 89 14.30 17.47 0.12
C GLY A 89 13.61 17.49 1.49
N ASP A 90 12.46 16.83 1.65
CA ASP A 90 11.82 16.69 2.96
C ASP A 90 12.69 15.84 3.90
N THR A 91 13.02 16.36 5.08
CA THR A 91 13.63 15.57 6.16
C THR A 91 12.56 14.76 6.88
N VAL A 92 12.82 13.48 7.06
CA VAL A 92 11.85 12.54 7.60
C VAL A 92 12.49 11.54 8.56
N LEU A 93 11.78 11.21 9.64
CA LEU A 93 12.05 10.02 10.45
C LEU A 93 11.24 8.86 9.88
N VAL A 94 11.91 7.91 9.23
CA VAL A 94 11.27 6.74 8.63
C VAL A 94 11.38 5.52 9.53
N ARG A 95 10.34 4.68 9.48
CA ARG A 95 10.31 3.36 10.13
C ARG A 95 9.82 2.33 9.12
N GLY A 96 10.50 1.20 9.02
CA GLY A 96 10.13 0.15 8.07
C GLY A 96 10.52 -1.27 8.52
N ASN A 97 9.82 -2.26 7.97
CA ASN A 97 10.19 -3.67 8.09
C ASN A 97 11.17 -4.01 6.96
N PRO A 98 12.45 -4.34 7.24
CA PRO A 98 13.45 -4.52 6.20
C PRO A 98 13.22 -5.79 5.37
N ASP A 99 13.64 -5.74 4.11
CA ASP A 99 13.76 -6.89 3.21
C ASP A 99 14.73 -7.93 3.81
N LYS A 100 14.33 -9.20 3.84
CA LYS A 100 15.11 -10.31 4.39
C LYS A 100 16.41 -10.59 3.63
N SER A 101 16.55 -10.09 2.40
CA SER A 101 17.77 -10.22 1.59
C SER A 101 18.91 -9.29 2.01
N GLY A 102 18.64 -8.30 2.86
CA GLY A 102 19.64 -7.33 3.33
C GLY A 102 19.86 -6.14 2.40
N ARG A 103 19.09 -6.00 1.32
CA ARG A 103 19.05 -4.77 0.51
C ARG A 103 18.47 -3.62 1.33
N ALA A 104 18.84 -2.37 0.99
CA ALA A 104 18.24 -1.15 1.52
C ALA A 104 16.82 -0.95 0.96
N HIS A 105 15.94 -1.89 1.28
CA HIS A 105 14.56 -1.96 0.85
C HIS A 105 13.72 -2.37 2.05
N ALA A 106 12.61 -1.68 2.28
CA ALA A 106 11.76 -1.95 3.43
C ALA A 106 10.29 -1.69 3.11
N LEU A 107 9.40 -2.35 3.84
CA LEU A 107 8.00 -2.01 3.84
C LEU A 107 7.75 -0.94 4.88
N LEU A 108 7.16 0.18 4.46
CA LEU A 108 6.92 1.32 5.34
C LEU A 108 5.97 0.95 6.49
N VAL A 109 6.38 1.32 7.70
CA VAL A 109 5.53 1.32 8.90
C VAL A 109 4.97 2.73 9.12
N SER A 110 5.83 3.73 9.15
CA SER A 110 5.44 5.14 9.30
C SER A 110 6.56 6.07 8.85
N LEU A 111 6.19 7.29 8.49
CA LEU A 111 7.08 8.40 8.20
C LEU A 111 6.62 9.61 9.01
N THR A 112 7.54 10.27 9.72
CA THR A 112 7.25 11.52 10.45
C THR A 112 8.02 12.66 9.80
N LYS A 113 7.32 13.74 9.43
CA LYS A 113 7.90 14.95 8.86
C LYS A 113 8.42 15.88 9.96
N GLU A 114 9.24 16.87 9.60
CA GLU A 114 9.79 17.86 10.56
C GLU A 114 8.71 18.63 11.34
N ASP A 115 7.55 18.88 10.73
CA ASP A 115 6.42 19.55 11.36
C ASP A 115 5.65 18.65 12.36
N GLY A 116 6.08 17.40 12.51
CA GLY A 116 5.46 16.39 13.37
C GLY A 116 4.30 15.65 12.72
N GLU A 117 3.95 15.93 11.46
CA GLU A 117 2.95 15.17 10.73
C GLU A 117 3.42 13.72 10.57
N VAL A 118 2.58 12.77 10.99
CA VAL A 118 2.84 11.33 10.85
C VAL A 118 2.01 10.76 9.72
N LEU A 119 2.70 10.22 8.73
CA LEU A 119 2.14 9.53 7.58
C LEU A 119 2.36 8.01 7.74
N ALA A 120 1.27 7.24 7.73
CA ALA A 120 1.32 5.78 7.71
C ALA A 120 0.29 5.24 6.72
N ALA A 121 0.64 4.17 6.00
CA ALA A 121 -0.32 3.43 5.19
C ALA A 121 -1.32 2.75 6.12
N ARG A 122 -2.64 2.83 5.83
CA ARG A 122 -3.70 2.24 6.67
C ARG A 122 -3.71 2.80 8.10
N SER A 123 -3.87 4.11 8.23
CA SER A 123 -3.73 4.86 9.49
C SER A 123 -4.69 4.49 10.64
N TYR A 124 -5.53 3.45 10.50
CA TYR A 124 -6.32 2.89 11.60
C TYR A 124 -5.51 2.45 12.82
N PHE A 125 -4.20 2.17 12.71
CA PHE A 125 -3.36 1.90 13.89
C PHE A 125 -2.95 3.15 14.67
N LEU A 126 -3.04 4.33 14.05
CA LEU A 126 -2.71 5.61 14.66
C LEU A 126 -3.96 6.35 15.16
N ARG A 127 -5.13 6.03 14.59
CA ARG A 127 -6.41 6.63 14.97
C ARG A 127 -6.95 5.98 16.24
N LYS A 128 -7.16 6.79 17.29
CA LYS A 128 -7.89 6.34 18.47
C LYS A 128 -9.39 6.37 18.17
N SER A 129 -10.12 5.34 18.57
CA SER A 129 -11.58 5.23 18.37
C SER A 129 -12.38 6.24 19.19
N ASP A 130 -11.78 6.87 20.20
CA ASP A 130 -12.35 7.94 21.01
C ASP A 130 -12.03 9.35 20.48
N ASP A 131 -11.30 9.49 19.37
CA ASP A 131 -11.02 10.79 18.77
C ASP A 131 -12.32 11.44 18.27
N PRO A 132 -12.68 12.65 18.73
CA PRO A 132 -13.87 13.36 18.28
C PRO A 132 -13.91 13.65 16.76
N ALA A 133 -12.76 13.63 16.07
CA ALA A 133 -12.68 13.68 14.61
C ALA A 133 -13.08 12.36 13.93
N ASN A 134 -13.03 11.24 14.66
CA ASN A 134 -13.42 9.90 14.21
C ASN A 134 -14.86 9.52 14.60
N VAL A 135 -15.57 10.34 15.36
CA VAL A 135 -17.00 10.12 15.61
C VAL A 135 -17.73 10.35 14.28
N PRO A 136 -18.31 9.32 13.65
CA PRO A 136 -19.03 9.48 12.39
C PRO A 136 -20.21 10.43 12.63
N ARG A 137 -20.08 11.68 12.19
CA ARG A 137 -21.17 12.64 12.21
C ARG A 137 -21.59 12.87 10.78
N THR A 138 -22.61 12.18 10.33
CA THR A 138 -23.18 12.52 9.03
C THR A 138 -24.63 12.06 8.88
N GLY A 139 -25.43 12.93 8.23
CA GLY A 139 -26.73 12.61 7.64
C GLY A 139 -26.62 12.10 6.20
N SER A 140 -25.44 11.65 5.78
CA SER A 140 -25.09 11.13 4.45
C SER A 140 -24.08 9.96 4.55
N LEU A 141 -23.78 9.31 3.42
CA LEU A 141 -22.76 8.26 3.32
C LEU A 141 -21.37 8.79 2.95
N GLU A 142 -21.21 10.11 2.85
CA GLU A 142 -19.93 10.74 2.47
C GLU A 142 -18.97 10.74 3.67
N GLY A 143 -17.73 10.32 3.44
CA GLY A 143 -16.70 10.31 4.47
C GLY A 143 -15.70 9.16 4.33
N ILE A 144 -14.72 9.15 5.23
CA ILE A 144 -13.77 8.04 5.37
C ILE A 144 -14.38 7.04 6.35
N TRP A 145 -14.81 5.89 5.83
CA TRP A 145 -15.32 4.77 6.62
C TRP A 145 -14.18 3.78 6.85
N GLU A 146 -13.51 3.93 7.98
CA GLU A 146 -12.40 3.07 8.38
C GLU A 146 -12.68 2.53 9.78
N LEU A 147 -12.54 1.21 9.96
CA LEU A 147 -12.68 0.58 11.27
C LEU A 147 -11.42 0.85 12.10
N ASP A 148 -11.55 0.95 13.41
CA ASP A 148 -10.39 0.89 14.29
C ASP A 148 -9.70 -0.50 14.17
N PHE A 149 -8.43 -0.63 14.59
CA PHE A 149 -7.72 -1.91 14.42
C PHE A 149 -8.30 -3.08 15.23
N ALA A 150 -8.83 -2.80 16.43
CA ALA A 150 -9.46 -3.81 17.28
C ALA A 150 -10.77 -4.30 16.65
N ASP A 151 -11.57 -3.38 16.12
CA ASP A 151 -12.79 -3.62 15.37
C ASP A 151 -12.50 -4.32 14.04
N TYR A 152 -11.42 -3.96 13.34
CA TYR A 152 -10.94 -4.66 12.15
C TYR A 152 -10.65 -6.13 12.48
N THR A 153 -9.86 -6.39 13.52
CA THR A 153 -9.52 -7.76 13.91
C THR A 153 -10.76 -8.55 14.35
N ALA A 154 -11.66 -7.93 15.12
CA ALA A 154 -12.91 -8.54 15.55
C ALA A 154 -13.83 -8.84 14.35
N PHE A 155 -13.94 -7.91 13.40
CA PHE A 155 -14.72 -8.05 12.17
C PHE A 155 -14.24 -9.23 11.32
N TYR A 156 -12.93 -9.34 11.07
CA TYR A 156 -12.40 -10.45 10.27
C TYR A 156 -12.51 -11.79 10.99
N ARG A 157 -12.33 -11.84 12.32
CA ARG A 157 -12.59 -13.05 13.10
C ARG A 157 -14.06 -13.45 13.08
N ALA A 158 -14.96 -12.47 13.11
CA ALA A 158 -16.39 -12.72 12.98
C ALA A 158 -16.75 -13.23 11.59
N TRP A 159 -16.09 -12.74 10.53
CA TRP A 159 -16.25 -13.23 9.16
C TRP A 159 -15.99 -14.73 9.01
N ASP A 160 -14.97 -15.25 9.67
CA ASP A 160 -14.68 -16.69 9.69
C ASP A 160 -15.79 -17.53 10.38
N GLN A 161 -16.68 -16.86 11.12
CA GLN A 161 -17.83 -17.46 11.82
C GLN A 161 -19.16 -17.17 11.15
N ILE A 162 -19.19 -16.40 10.04
CA ILE A 162 -20.44 -16.11 9.33
C ILE A 162 -20.92 -17.38 8.63
N GLU A 163 -22.07 -17.89 9.06
CA GLU A 163 -22.78 -18.92 8.31
C GLU A 163 -23.48 -18.29 7.10
N LEU A 164 -23.22 -18.82 5.91
CA LEU A 164 -23.93 -18.40 4.71
C LEU A 164 -25.44 -18.70 4.85
N THR A 165 -26.27 -17.75 4.43
CA THR A 165 -27.71 -18.00 4.31
C THR A 165 -27.97 -19.12 3.29
N ALA A 166 -29.15 -19.73 3.31
CA ALA A 166 -29.53 -20.73 2.31
C ALA A 166 -29.36 -20.22 0.87
N ALA A 167 -29.65 -18.94 0.62
CA ALA A 167 -29.41 -18.30 -0.67
C ALA A 167 -27.91 -18.13 -0.99
N GLY A 168 -27.09 -17.79 0.00
CA GLY A 168 -25.63 -17.72 -0.14
C GLY A 168 -25.00 -19.08 -0.44
N ILE A 169 -25.47 -20.15 0.22
CA ILE A 169 -25.06 -21.53 -0.07
C ILE A 169 -25.44 -21.90 -1.51
N ALA A 170 -26.70 -21.68 -1.89
CA ALA A 170 -27.17 -21.97 -3.24
C ALA A 170 -26.36 -21.22 -4.31
N SER A 171 -26.03 -19.94 -4.07
CA SER A 171 -25.21 -19.14 -4.99
C SER A 171 -23.76 -19.62 -5.08
N ARG A 172 -23.15 -20.05 -3.97
CA ARG A 172 -21.79 -20.59 -3.96
C ARG A 172 -21.73 -21.90 -4.73
N ASP A 173 -22.70 -22.79 -4.50
CA ASP A 173 -22.73 -24.11 -5.10
C ASP A 173 -23.07 -24.06 -6.61
N SER A 174 -23.62 -22.94 -7.09
CA SER A 174 -23.88 -22.67 -8.51
C SER A 174 -22.80 -21.83 -9.22
N TYR A 175 -21.72 -21.46 -8.52
CA TYR A 175 -20.64 -20.65 -9.09
C TYR A 175 -19.54 -21.57 -9.64
N ASP A 176 -19.38 -21.57 -10.97
CA ASP A 176 -18.36 -22.34 -11.72
C ASP A 176 -16.96 -21.71 -11.64
#